data_AF-A0AAX7U7K8-F1
#
_entry.id   AF-A0AAX7U7K8-F1
#
_cell.length_a   1.000
_cell.length_b   1.000
_cell.length_c   1.000
_cell.angle_alpha   90.00
_cell.angle_beta   90.00
_cell.angle_gamma   90.00
#
_symmetry.space_group_name_H-M   'P 1'
#
loop_
_entity.id
_entity.type
_entity.pdbx_description
1 polymer ?
#
loop_
_entity_poly.entity_id
_entity_poly.type
_entity_poly.pdbx_seq_one_letter_code
_entity_poly.pdbx_strand_id
1 'polypeptide(L)'
;MADESDMRNELADLQTPLLCSALLTFTHLSTLFLFFLSLLFSAVSKDAGIRTLVMLDEQGEQLDRVEEGMNKVNADLKEAEKDLKDIGQCCGLICPCIKKIKGGGQAWGGNQDGVVNSQPGARVVDEREQMAISGGFIRRVTNDARENEMDENLEQVGGIIGNLRHMALDMGQEIDTQNRQIDRIMDKADSNKTRIDEANQRATKMLGSG
;
A
#
# COMPACT_ATOMS: atom_id res chain seq x y z
N MET A 1 62.13 40.25 29.17
CA MET A 1 60.78 40.59 28.68
C MET A 1 60.20 39.30 28.10
N ALA A 2 59.68 38.43 28.96
CA ALA A 2 58.92 37.26 28.51
C ALA A 2 57.53 37.77 28.11
N ASP A 3 57.48 38.27 26.88
CA ASP A 3 56.62 37.70 25.85
C ASP A 3 55.11 37.60 26.14
N GLU A 4 54.44 38.75 26.08
CA GLU A 4 52.97 38.82 25.98
C GLU A 4 52.46 38.15 24.69
N SER A 5 53.28 38.11 23.64
CA SER A 5 52.99 37.39 22.39
C SER A 5 53.06 35.88 22.55
N ASP A 6 54.02 35.33 23.29
CA ASP A 6 54.10 33.89 23.59
C ASP A 6 52.97 33.48 24.52
N MET A 7 52.61 34.28 25.53
CA MET A 7 51.45 33.98 26.37
C MET A 7 50.13 33.98 25.58
N ARG A 8 50.00 34.86 24.57
CA ARG A 8 48.84 34.85 23.65
C ARG A 8 48.90 33.69 22.66
N ASN A 9 50.08 33.32 22.19
CA ASN A 9 50.27 32.17 21.31
C ASN A 9 49.96 30.87 22.06
N GLU A 10 50.44 30.69 23.29
CA GLU A 10 50.12 29.52 24.13
C GLU A 10 48.62 29.45 24.44
N LEU A 11 47.96 30.60 24.69
CA LEU A 11 46.52 30.65 24.91
C LEU A 11 45.74 30.28 23.64
N ALA A 12 46.20 30.73 22.46
CA ALA A 12 45.65 30.35 21.17
C ALA A 12 45.87 28.85 20.90
N ASP A 13 47.07 28.33 21.19
CA ASP A 13 47.45 26.92 21.03
C ASP A 13 46.65 26.00 21.96
N LEU A 14 46.23 26.49 23.13
CA LEU A 14 45.28 25.83 24.04
C LEU A 14 43.81 25.97 23.60
N GLN A 15 43.43 27.08 22.94
CA GLN A 15 42.06 27.31 22.48
C GLN A 15 41.66 26.47 21.26
N THR A 16 42.58 26.27 20.30
CA THR A 16 42.34 25.44 19.11
C THR A 16 41.91 24.00 19.40
N PRO A 17 42.63 23.23 20.25
CA PRO A 17 42.24 21.86 20.59
C PRO A 17 40.96 21.82 21.43
N LEU A 18 40.74 22.82 22.29
CA LEU A 18 39.50 22.92 23.08
C LEU A 18 38.28 23.11 22.16
N LEU A 19 38.34 24.03 21.19
CA LEU A 19 37.30 24.24 20.19
C LEU A 19 37.05 22.99 19.33
N CYS A 20 38.12 22.31 18.88
CA CYS A 20 38.00 21.07 18.13
C CYS A 20 37.33 19.96 18.95
N SER A 21 37.71 19.80 20.22
CA SER A 21 37.09 18.83 21.12
C SER A 21 35.61 19.12 21.36
N ALA A 22 35.25 20.39 21.57
CA ALA A 22 33.87 20.82 21.75
C ALA A 22 33.03 20.53 20.49
N LEU A 23 33.56 20.86 19.30
CA LEU A 23 32.88 20.58 18.03
C LEU A 23 32.65 19.08 17.82
N LEU A 24 33.66 18.25 18.12
CA LEU A 24 33.59 16.79 17.96
C LEU A 24 32.60 16.14 18.94
N THR A 25 32.48 16.69 20.15
CA THR A 25 31.46 16.24 21.12
C THR A 25 30.06 16.68 20.73
N PHE A 26 29.92 17.88 20.16
CA PHE A 26 28.64 18.37 19.64
C PHE A 26 28.15 17.54 18.45
N THR A 27 29.02 17.25 17.48
CA THR A 27 28.68 16.38 16.35
C THR A 27 28.26 15.00 16.83
N HIS A 28 29.01 14.41 17.76
CA HIS A 28 28.67 13.11 18.34
C HIS A 28 27.32 13.09 19.08
N LEU A 29 27.04 14.13 19.86
CA LEU A 29 25.76 14.22 20.55
C LEU A 29 24.60 14.37 19.56
N SER A 30 24.81 15.13 18.48
CA SER A 30 23.80 15.31 17.43
C SER A 30 23.53 14.04 16.62
N THR A 31 24.55 13.25 16.28
CA THR A 31 24.40 11.97 15.57
C THR A 31 23.76 10.91 16.46
N LEU A 32 24.13 10.84 17.73
CA LEU A 32 23.44 9.98 18.70
C LEU A 32 21.97 10.37 18.85
N PHE A 33 21.66 11.67 18.95
CA PHE A 33 20.28 12.13 19.01
C PHE A 33 19.49 11.69 17.76
N LEU A 34 20.04 11.87 16.56
CA LEU A 34 19.42 11.40 15.32
C LEU A 34 19.25 9.88 15.27
N PHE A 35 20.25 9.13 15.75
CA PHE A 35 20.19 7.67 15.85
C PHE A 35 19.06 7.21 16.77
N PHE A 36 18.99 7.74 18.00
CA PHE A 36 17.92 7.40 18.95
C PHE A 36 16.54 7.83 18.44
N LEU A 37 16.43 9.01 17.82
CA LEU A 37 15.19 9.46 17.20
C LEU A 37 14.75 8.52 16.08
N SER A 38 15.69 8.07 15.23
CA SER A 38 15.40 7.12 14.16
C SER A 38 15.03 5.73 14.68
N LEU A 39 15.68 5.24 15.74
CA LEU A 39 15.30 4.00 16.39
C LEU A 39 13.89 4.08 16.98
N LEU A 40 13.57 5.19 17.64
CA LEU A 40 12.23 5.43 18.18
C LEU A 40 11.18 5.46 17.05
N PHE A 41 11.44 6.24 16.00
CA PHE A 41 10.57 6.31 14.82
C PHE A 41 10.38 4.92 14.20
N SER A 42 11.45 4.15 14.06
CA SER A 42 11.36 2.80 13.52
C SER A 42 10.56 1.86 14.40
N ALA A 43 10.72 1.91 15.72
CA ALA A 43 10.02 1.01 16.62
C ALA A 43 8.51 1.23 16.49
N VAL A 44 8.08 2.50 16.48
CA VAL A 44 6.69 2.88 16.29
C VAL A 44 6.19 2.50 14.89
N SER A 45 6.97 2.81 13.85
CA SER A 45 6.56 2.59 12.45
C SER A 45 6.50 1.12 12.06
N LYS A 46 7.38 0.27 12.59
CA LYS A 46 7.35 -1.17 12.31
C LYS A 46 6.13 -1.85 12.91
N ASP A 47 5.80 -1.58 14.17
CA ASP A 47 4.62 -2.19 14.80
C ASP A 47 3.32 -1.75 14.10
N ALA A 48 3.18 -0.44 13.84
CA ALA A 48 2.05 0.09 13.10
C ALA A 48 1.99 -0.45 11.66
N GLY A 49 3.15 -0.54 10.98
CA GLY A 49 3.24 -1.04 9.60
C GLY A 49 2.89 -2.52 9.48
N ILE A 50 3.40 -3.37 10.38
CA ILE A 50 3.08 -4.81 10.39
C ILE A 50 1.59 -5.02 10.64
N ARG A 51 1.01 -4.35 11.64
CA ARG A 51 -0.44 -4.43 11.88
C ARG A 51 -1.24 -4.01 10.65
N THR A 52 -0.80 -2.96 9.96
CA THR A 52 -1.47 -2.48 8.74
C THR A 52 -1.37 -3.50 7.63
N LEU A 53 -0.21 -4.12 7.40
CA LEU A 53 -0.06 -5.19 6.41
C LEU A 53 -0.95 -6.39 6.72
N VAL A 54 -1.05 -6.82 7.98
CA VAL A 54 -1.95 -7.92 8.38
C VAL A 54 -3.42 -7.55 8.14
N MET A 55 -3.81 -6.31 8.45
CA MET A 55 -5.17 -5.85 8.18
C MET A 55 -5.47 -5.76 6.67
N LEU A 56 -4.50 -5.33 5.86
CA LEU A 56 -4.65 -5.30 4.41
C LEU A 56 -4.79 -6.71 3.84
N ASP A 57 -4.01 -7.67 4.30
CA ASP A 57 -4.13 -9.09 3.91
C ASP A 57 -5.51 -9.66 4.26
N GLU A 58 -5.98 -9.45 5.49
CA GLU A 58 -7.33 -9.88 5.90
C GLU A 58 -8.44 -9.18 5.10
N GLN A 59 -8.27 -7.88 4.79
CA GLN A 59 -9.20 -7.13 3.95
C GLN A 59 -9.21 -7.64 2.51
N GLY A 60 -8.06 -8.03 1.96
CA GLY A 60 -7.95 -8.66 0.64
C GLY A 60 -8.76 -9.94 0.56
N GLU A 61 -8.61 -10.85 1.54
CA GLU A 61 -9.42 -12.07 1.58
C GLU A 61 -10.92 -11.79 1.74
N GLN A 62 -11.29 -10.74 2.49
CA GLN A 62 -12.68 -10.31 2.60
C GLN A 62 -13.24 -9.86 1.26
N LEU A 63 -12.47 -9.09 0.49
CA LEU A 63 -12.86 -8.63 -0.85
C LEU A 63 -13.02 -9.81 -1.83
N ASP A 64 -12.15 -10.82 -1.75
CA ASP A 64 -12.29 -12.04 -2.55
C ASP A 64 -13.60 -12.77 -2.26
N ARG A 65 -13.97 -12.91 -0.98
CA ARG A 65 -15.27 -13.50 -0.58
C ARG A 65 -16.45 -12.65 -1.06
N VAL A 66 -16.32 -11.33 -1.05
CA VAL A 66 -17.36 -10.43 -1.57
C VAL A 66 -17.48 -10.57 -3.09
N GLU A 67 -16.38 -10.64 -3.82
CA GLU A 67 -16.38 -10.83 -5.28
C GLU A 67 -17.00 -12.17 -5.67
N GLU A 68 -16.67 -13.26 -4.95
CA GLU A 68 -17.32 -14.56 -5.13
C GLU A 68 -18.82 -14.49 -4.84
N GLY A 69 -19.22 -13.82 -3.74
CA GLY A 69 -20.62 -13.57 -3.40
C GLY A 69 -21.37 -12.83 -4.52
N MET A 70 -20.76 -11.81 -5.11
CA MET A 70 -21.35 -11.08 -6.25
C MET A 70 -21.49 -11.96 -7.50
N ASN A 71 -20.52 -12.84 -7.77
CA ASN A 71 -20.61 -13.80 -8.87
C ASN A 71 -21.75 -14.80 -8.64
N LYS A 72 -21.94 -15.27 -7.41
CA LYS A 72 -23.04 -16.15 -7.03
C LYS A 72 -24.41 -15.48 -7.18
N VAL A 73 -24.57 -14.26 -6.65
CA VAL A 73 -25.81 -13.49 -6.81
C VAL A 73 -26.16 -13.30 -8.29
N ASN A 74 -25.18 -13.03 -9.13
CA ASN A 74 -25.40 -12.90 -10.56
C ASN A 74 -25.86 -14.20 -11.22
N ALA A 75 -25.31 -15.35 -10.81
CA ALA A 75 -25.76 -16.67 -11.28
C ALA A 75 -27.20 -16.94 -10.83
N ASP A 76 -27.51 -16.69 -9.56
CA ASP A 76 -28.86 -16.86 -9.00
C ASP A 76 -29.87 -15.94 -9.72
N LEU A 77 -29.48 -14.70 -10.04
CA LEU A 77 -30.33 -13.78 -10.80
C LEU A 77 -30.57 -14.24 -12.24
N LYS A 78 -29.57 -14.85 -12.89
CA LYS A 78 -29.76 -15.43 -14.24
C LYS A 78 -30.76 -16.57 -14.21
N GLU A 79 -30.70 -17.42 -13.18
CA GLU A 79 -31.66 -18.52 -13.01
C GLU A 79 -33.06 -17.98 -12.68
N ALA A 80 -33.18 -17.06 -11.73
CA ALA A 80 -34.46 -16.45 -11.38
C ALA A 80 -35.12 -15.72 -12.57
N GLU A 81 -34.33 -15.01 -13.41
CA GLU A 81 -34.83 -14.39 -14.63
C GLU A 81 -35.38 -15.41 -15.64
N LYS A 82 -34.76 -16.59 -15.73
CA LYS A 82 -35.22 -17.70 -16.57
C LYS A 82 -36.53 -18.27 -16.03
N ASP A 83 -36.62 -18.53 -14.74
CA ASP A 83 -37.83 -19.06 -14.10
C ASP A 83 -39.02 -18.10 -14.25
N LEU A 84 -38.81 -16.80 -13.99
CA LEU A 84 -39.85 -15.79 -14.18
C LEU A 84 -40.33 -15.71 -15.65
N LYS A 85 -39.42 -15.94 -16.61
CA LYS A 85 -39.77 -15.98 -18.02
C LYS A 85 -40.54 -17.25 -18.37
N ASP A 86 -40.14 -18.40 -17.86
CA ASP A 86 -40.79 -19.69 -18.12
C ASP A 86 -42.21 -19.73 -17.51
N ILE A 87 -42.40 -19.16 -16.31
CA ILE A 87 -43.73 -18.97 -15.70
C ILE A 87 -44.60 -18.05 -16.58
N GLY A 88 -44.05 -16.94 -17.06
CA GLY A 88 -44.75 -16.04 -17.98
C GLY A 88 -45.13 -16.71 -19.31
N GLN A 89 -44.34 -17.69 -19.76
CA GLN A 89 -44.56 -18.40 -21.01
C GLN A 89 -45.53 -19.59 -20.88
N CYS A 90 -45.71 -20.15 -19.67
CA CYS A 90 -46.72 -21.16 -19.36
C CYS A 90 -48.16 -20.63 -19.48
N CYS A 91 -48.35 -19.31 -19.47
CA CYS A 91 -49.61 -18.64 -19.84
C CYS A 91 -49.85 -18.56 -21.37
N GLY A 92 -48.94 -19.06 -22.21
CA GLY A 92 -48.89 -18.83 -23.66
C GLY A 92 -49.92 -19.57 -24.53
N LEU A 93 -50.77 -20.44 -23.98
CA LEU A 93 -51.91 -20.98 -24.74
C LEU A 93 -53.25 -20.28 -24.42
N ILE A 94 -53.39 -19.55 -23.30
CA ILE A 94 -54.66 -18.88 -22.93
C ILE A 94 -54.43 -17.55 -22.15
N CYS A 95 -53.37 -16.76 -22.36
CA CYS A 95 -53.31 -15.42 -21.77
C CYS A 95 -52.48 -14.38 -22.58
N PRO A 96 -52.99 -13.13 -22.82
CA PRO A 96 -52.39 -12.13 -23.73
C PRO A 96 -51.22 -11.26 -23.19
N CYS A 97 -50.38 -11.74 -22.26
CA CYS A 97 -49.47 -10.86 -21.52
C CYS A 97 -47.97 -11.18 -21.71
N ILE A 98 -47.17 -10.13 -21.94
CA ILE A 98 -45.69 -10.00 -21.79
C ILE A 98 -44.88 -10.04 -23.11
N LYS A 99 -44.60 -8.85 -23.65
CA LYS A 99 -43.59 -8.58 -24.70
C LYS A 99 -42.18 -8.65 -24.11
N LYS A 100 -41.25 -9.27 -24.85
CA LYS A 100 -39.84 -9.47 -24.49
C LYS A 100 -39.07 -8.14 -24.40
N ILE A 101 -38.28 -7.95 -23.34
CA ILE A 101 -37.24 -6.91 -23.22
C ILE A 101 -35.88 -7.61 -23.12
N LYS A 102 -34.91 -7.15 -23.93
CA LYS A 102 -33.52 -7.65 -23.99
C LYS A 102 -32.74 -7.18 -22.76
N GLY A 103 -32.13 -8.13 -22.03
CA GLY A 103 -31.28 -7.86 -20.87
C GLY A 103 -29.92 -7.26 -21.27
N GLY A 104 -29.48 -6.27 -20.50
CA GLY A 104 -28.22 -5.54 -20.67
C GLY A 104 -27.00 -6.41 -20.35
N GLY A 105 -26.13 -6.59 -21.35
CA GLY A 105 -25.03 -7.55 -21.32
C GLY A 105 -23.63 -6.97 -21.11
N GLN A 106 -23.47 -5.76 -20.56
CA GLN A 106 -22.16 -5.09 -20.57
C GLN A 106 -21.34 -5.21 -19.26
N ALA A 107 -21.95 -5.49 -18.11
CA ALA A 107 -21.21 -5.56 -16.83
C ALA A 107 -20.50 -6.91 -16.56
N TRP A 108 -20.91 -7.98 -17.24
CA TRP A 108 -20.50 -9.37 -16.92
C TRP A 108 -19.67 -10.04 -18.02
N GLY A 109 -19.25 -9.27 -19.03
CA GLY A 109 -18.63 -9.76 -20.26
C GLY A 109 -17.33 -9.05 -20.58
N GLY A 110 -16.42 -9.00 -19.62
CA GLY A 110 -15.07 -8.53 -19.84
C GLY A 110 -14.13 -9.42 -19.04
N ASN A 111 -13.53 -10.40 -19.72
CA ASN A 111 -12.31 -11.04 -19.24
C ASN A 111 -11.21 -9.97 -19.22
N GLN A 112 -11.24 -9.10 -18.20
CA GLN A 112 -10.09 -8.30 -17.79
C GLN A 112 -9.32 -9.11 -16.74
N ASP A 113 -9.10 -10.38 -17.05
CA ASP A 113 -7.97 -11.13 -16.54
C ASP A 113 -6.76 -10.56 -17.29
N GLY A 114 -6.47 -9.29 -16.98
CA GLY A 114 -5.27 -8.62 -17.41
C GLY A 114 -4.15 -9.36 -16.72
N VAL A 115 -3.61 -10.35 -17.44
CA VAL A 115 -2.42 -11.12 -17.13
C VAL A 115 -1.55 -10.29 -16.22
N VAL A 116 -1.60 -10.58 -14.92
CA VAL A 116 -0.63 -10.06 -13.98
C VAL A 116 0.63 -10.78 -14.39
N ASN A 117 1.41 -10.15 -15.28
CA ASN A 117 2.74 -10.60 -15.61
C ASN A 117 3.61 -10.31 -14.38
N SER A 118 3.34 -11.03 -13.28
CA SER A 118 4.22 -11.22 -12.15
C SER A 118 5.29 -12.24 -12.53
N GLN A 119 5.84 -12.11 -13.74
CA GLN A 119 7.20 -12.54 -13.98
C GLN A 119 8.06 -11.46 -13.31
N PRO A 120 9.06 -11.80 -12.47
CA PRO A 120 10.00 -10.80 -11.97
C PRO A 120 10.82 -10.32 -13.17
N GLY A 121 10.23 -9.42 -13.94
CA GLY A 121 10.92 -8.63 -14.93
C GLY A 121 11.99 -7.90 -14.16
N ALA A 122 13.23 -8.32 -14.40
CA ALA A 122 14.42 -7.65 -13.95
C ALA A 122 14.16 -6.15 -14.03
N ARG A 123 13.93 -5.52 -12.88
CA ARG A 123 13.98 -4.08 -12.79
C ARG A 123 15.37 -3.78 -13.28
N VAL A 124 15.46 -3.23 -14.49
CA VAL A 124 16.60 -2.42 -14.85
C VAL A 124 16.48 -1.26 -13.88
N VAL A 125 17.05 -1.46 -12.69
CA VAL A 125 17.26 -0.41 -11.73
C VAL A 125 18.11 0.56 -12.51
N ASP A 126 17.51 1.69 -12.87
CA ASP A 126 18.26 2.81 -13.41
C ASP A 126 19.43 3.03 -12.45
N GLU A 127 20.65 2.85 -12.96
CA GLU A 127 21.91 2.86 -12.20
C GLU A 127 22.16 4.23 -11.54
N ARG A 128 21.22 5.17 -11.72
CA ARG A 128 21.18 6.49 -11.12
C ARG A 128 20.33 6.62 -9.84
N GLU A 129 19.43 5.68 -9.56
CA GLU A 129 18.60 5.67 -8.32
C GLU A 129 19.22 4.83 -7.20
N GLN A 130 20.29 4.09 -7.50
CA GLN A 130 21.21 3.58 -6.50
C GLN A 130 22.18 4.70 -6.14
N MET A 131 21.71 5.68 -5.38
CA MET A 131 22.61 6.42 -4.50
C MET A 131 23.11 5.42 -3.46
N ALA A 132 24.08 4.61 -3.86
CA ALA A 132 25.01 4.01 -2.94
C ALA A 132 25.66 5.20 -2.24
N ILE A 133 25.18 5.48 -1.03
CA ILE A 133 25.95 6.18 -0.01
C ILE A 133 27.14 5.24 0.27
N SER A 134 28.10 5.21 -0.67
CA SER A 134 29.33 4.42 -0.64
C SER A 134 30.48 5.26 -0.08
N GLY A 135 30.14 6.31 0.66
CA GLY A 135 31.01 6.97 1.61
C GLY A 135 30.30 6.91 2.95
N GLY A 136 31.04 6.64 4.04
CA GLY A 136 30.49 6.59 5.39
C GLY A 136 29.54 7.76 5.66
N PHE A 137 28.50 7.50 6.43
CA PHE A 137 27.42 8.45 6.74
C PHE A 137 27.96 9.72 7.42
N ILE A 138 29.20 9.68 7.91
CA ILE A 138 29.86 10.77 8.62
C ILE A 138 31.21 11.09 7.95
N ARG A 139 31.47 12.38 7.79
CA ARG A 139 32.80 12.89 7.43
C ARG A 139 33.75 12.67 8.61
N ARG A 140 34.70 11.74 8.44
CA ARG A 140 35.72 11.41 9.45
C ARG A 140 36.67 12.58 9.68
N VAL A 141 36.90 12.94 10.95
CA VAL A 141 37.81 14.03 11.35
C VAL A 141 38.98 13.48 12.16
N THR A 142 38.71 12.67 13.18
CA THR A 142 39.74 12.06 14.04
C THR A 142 39.99 10.58 13.71
N ASN A 143 39.09 9.94 12.96
CA ASN A 143 39.13 8.52 12.61
C ASN A 143 39.31 7.62 13.84
N ASP A 144 38.71 8.03 14.96
CA ASP A 144 38.74 7.31 16.22
C ASP A 144 37.62 6.26 16.30
N ALA A 145 37.67 5.41 17.34
CA ALA A 145 36.67 4.37 17.55
C ALA A 145 35.24 4.91 17.69
N ARG A 146 35.11 6.17 18.12
CA ARG A 146 33.82 6.82 18.34
C ARG A 146 33.16 7.23 17.01
N GLU A 147 33.94 7.75 16.05
CA GLU A 147 33.45 8.00 14.69
C GLU A 147 33.05 6.72 13.97
N ASN A 148 33.75 5.61 14.20
CA ASN A 148 33.37 4.32 13.64
C ASN A 148 32.03 3.80 14.22
N GLU A 149 31.83 3.90 15.54
CA GLU A 149 30.56 3.51 16.17
C GLU A 149 29.39 4.33 15.63
N MET A 150 29.58 5.63 15.42
CA MET A 150 28.53 6.48 14.83
C MET A 150 28.21 6.10 13.38
N ASP A 151 29.21 5.72 12.58
CA ASP A 151 29.04 5.27 11.19
C ASP A 151 28.25 3.95 11.15
N GLU A 152 28.61 2.99 12.02
CA GLU A 152 27.90 1.70 12.20
C GLU A 152 26.44 1.90 12.68
N ASN A 153 26.21 2.84 13.59
CA ASN A 153 24.88 3.19 14.07
C ASN A 153 24.01 3.79 12.94
N LEU A 154 24.58 4.66 12.10
CA LEU A 154 23.86 5.23 10.96
C LEU A 154 23.63 4.22 9.83
N GLU A 155 24.54 3.26 9.65
CA GLU A 155 24.34 2.13 8.72
C GLU A 155 23.14 1.27 9.14
N GLN A 156 23.03 0.95 10.43
CA GLN A 156 21.86 0.24 10.97
C GLN A 156 20.56 1.02 10.72
N VAL A 157 20.59 2.35 10.91
CA VAL A 157 19.45 3.23 10.59
C VAL A 157 19.10 3.17 9.10
N GLY A 158 20.11 3.20 8.22
CA GLY A 158 19.92 3.05 6.77
C GLY A 158 19.19 1.75 6.41
N GLY A 159 19.61 0.62 7.00
CA GLY A 159 18.96 -0.67 6.82
C GLY A 159 17.51 -0.69 7.34
N ILE A 160 17.27 -0.09 8.50
CA ILE A 160 15.93 0.04 9.10
C ILE A 160 14.99 0.86 8.20
N ILE A 161 15.44 2.00 7.68
CA ILE A 161 14.67 2.84 6.76
C ILE A 161 14.42 2.08 5.45
N GLY A 162 15.39 1.30 4.97
CA GLY A 162 15.23 0.41 3.83
C GLY A 162 14.06 -0.58 4.02
N ASN A 163 13.96 -1.22 5.18
CA ASN A 163 12.86 -2.13 5.48
C ASN A 163 11.50 -1.42 5.57
N LEU A 164 11.46 -0.23 6.19
CA LEU A 164 10.25 0.60 6.24
C LEU A 164 9.78 1.02 4.84
N ARG A 165 10.72 1.35 3.94
CA ARG A 165 10.43 1.66 2.54
C ARG A 165 9.80 0.46 1.83
N HIS A 166 10.32 -0.75 2.01
CA HIS A 166 9.74 -1.95 1.40
C HIS A 166 8.31 -2.18 1.88
N MET A 167 8.06 -2.14 3.20
CA MET A 167 6.70 -2.26 3.74
C MET A 167 5.76 -1.17 3.19
N ALA A 168 6.22 0.07 3.06
CA ALA A 168 5.42 1.14 2.48
C ALA A 168 5.07 0.90 1.00
N LEU A 169 6.00 0.35 0.22
CA LEU A 169 5.76 -0.03 -1.17
C LEU A 169 4.79 -1.20 -1.29
N ASP A 170 4.94 -2.23 -0.45
CA ASP A 170 4.08 -3.41 -0.42
C ASP A 170 2.65 -3.03 -0.03
N MET A 171 2.47 -2.21 1.02
CA MET A 171 1.17 -1.66 1.40
C MET A 171 0.54 -0.86 0.25
N GLY A 172 1.33 -0.04 -0.46
CA GLY A 172 0.84 0.75 -1.58
C GLY A 172 0.32 -0.12 -2.74
N GLN A 173 1.07 -1.15 -3.12
CA GLN A 173 0.67 -2.08 -4.19
C GLN A 173 -0.57 -2.89 -3.83
N GLU A 174 -0.68 -3.33 -2.57
CA GLU A 174 -1.84 -4.07 -2.07
C GLU A 174 -3.10 -3.18 -2.12
N ILE A 175 -3.01 -1.94 -1.64
CA ILE A 175 -4.11 -0.97 -1.73
C ILE A 175 -4.53 -0.71 -3.18
N ASP A 176 -3.57 -0.51 -4.10
CA ASP A 176 -3.88 -0.30 -5.52
C ASP A 176 -4.61 -1.50 -6.14
N THR A 177 -4.24 -2.71 -5.72
CA THR A 177 -4.87 -3.96 -6.18
C THR A 177 -6.29 -4.08 -5.64
N GLN A 178 -6.47 -3.86 -4.34
CA GLN A 178 -7.78 -3.87 -3.68
C GLN A 178 -8.71 -2.79 -4.23
N ASN A 179 -8.21 -1.59 -4.51
CA ASN A 179 -9.01 -0.52 -5.14
C ASN A 179 -9.59 -0.95 -6.49
N ARG A 180 -8.77 -1.56 -7.37
CA ARG A 180 -9.27 -2.09 -8.65
C ARG A 180 -10.27 -3.22 -8.47
N GLN A 181 -10.12 -4.04 -7.42
CA GLN A 181 -11.09 -5.08 -7.10
C GLN A 181 -12.43 -4.50 -6.66
N ILE A 182 -12.39 -3.47 -5.80
CA ILE A 182 -13.58 -2.74 -5.35
C ILE A 182 -14.33 -2.13 -6.54
N ASP A 183 -13.64 -1.53 -7.50
CA ASP A 183 -14.26 -1.01 -8.73
C ASP A 183 -15.05 -2.08 -9.49
N ARG A 184 -14.46 -3.28 -9.68
CA ARG A 184 -15.16 -4.42 -10.32
C ARG A 184 -16.36 -4.88 -9.49
N ILE A 185 -16.23 -4.93 -8.17
CA ILE A 185 -17.32 -5.32 -7.26
C ILE A 185 -18.46 -4.30 -7.35
N MET A 186 -18.17 -3.00 -7.40
CA MET A 186 -19.17 -1.93 -7.53
C MET A 186 -19.95 -2.07 -8.84
N ASP A 187 -19.26 -2.25 -9.98
CA ASP A 187 -19.91 -2.47 -11.27
C ASP A 187 -20.84 -3.69 -11.26
N LYS A 188 -20.38 -4.80 -10.68
CA LYS A 188 -21.18 -6.03 -10.50
C LYS A 188 -22.38 -5.78 -9.59
N ALA A 189 -22.20 -5.05 -8.49
CA ALA A 189 -23.25 -4.75 -7.53
C ALA A 189 -24.35 -3.87 -8.14
N ASP A 190 -24.01 -2.83 -8.88
CA ASP A 190 -24.98 -1.96 -9.56
C ASP A 190 -25.78 -2.71 -10.63
N SER A 191 -25.11 -3.59 -11.39
CA SER A 191 -25.78 -4.47 -12.34
C SER A 191 -26.73 -5.44 -11.66
N ASN A 192 -26.29 -6.11 -10.59
CA ASN A 192 -27.11 -7.04 -9.82
C ASN A 192 -28.32 -6.33 -9.20
N LYS A 193 -28.12 -5.13 -8.64
CA LYS A 193 -29.19 -4.31 -8.07
C LYS A 193 -30.28 -4.01 -9.10
N THR A 194 -29.89 -3.53 -10.29
CA THR A 194 -30.85 -3.22 -11.37
C THR A 194 -31.64 -4.47 -11.77
N ARG A 195 -30.97 -5.62 -11.90
CA ARG A 195 -31.61 -6.89 -12.27
C ARG A 195 -32.55 -7.42 -11.20
N ILE A 196 -32.19 -7.30 -9.92
CA ILE A 196 -33.08 -7.61 -8.79
C ILE A 196 -34.33 -6.75 -8.85
N ASP A 197 -34.17 -5.44 -9.03
CA ASP A 197 -35.30 -4.50 -9.07
C ASP A 197 -36.23 -4.82 -10.26
N GLU A 198 -35.68 -5.15 -11.43
CA GLU A 198 -36.46 -5.60 -12.59
C GLU A 198 -37.18 -6.95 -12.35
N ALA A 199 -36.49 -7.94 -11.80
CA ALA A 199 -37.06 -9.24 -11.50
C ALA A 199 -38.21 -9.12 -10.48
N ASN A 200 -38.02 -8.30 -9.44
CA ASN A 200 -39.03 -8.04 -8.42
C ASN A 200 -40.27 -7.34 -9.01
N GLN A 201 -40.08 -6.34 -9.89
CA GLN A 201 -41.19 -5.72 -10.62
C GLN A 201 -41.97 -6.71 -11.48
N ARG A 202 -41.28 -7.65 -12.16
CA ARG A 202 -41.92 -8.71 -12.96
C ARG A 202 -42.71 -9.67 -12.08
N ALA A 203 -42.13 -10.14 -10.98
CA ALA A 203 -42.79 -11.02 -10.01
C ALA A 203 -44.05 -10.36 -9.41
N THR A 204 -43.95 -9.09 -9.03
CA THR A 204 -45.09 -8.31 -8.49
C THR A 204 -46.23 -8.19 -9.51
N LYS A 205 -45.91 -7.95 -10.79
CA LYS A 205 -46.92 -7.94 -11.86
C LYS A 205 -47.61 -9.30 -12.01
N MET A 206 -46.88 -10.40 -11.90
CA MET A 206 -47.47 -11.75 -12.00
C MET A 206 -48.39 -12.08 -10.81
N LEU A 207 -48.08 -11.58 -9.61
CA LEU A 207 -48.92 -11.77 -8.42
C LEU A 207 -50.13 -10.83 -8.38
N GLY A 208 -50.00 -9.61 -8.90
CA GLY A 208 -51.06 -8.60 -8.92
C GLY A 208 -51.99 -8.64 -10.14
N SER A 209 -51.75 -9.55 -11.09
CA SER A 209 -52.63 -9.78 -12.26
C SER A 209 -53.66 -10.91 -12.02
N GLY A 210 -53.88 -11.30 -10.77
CA GLY A 210 -54.93 -12.24 -10.36
C GLY A 210 -56.29 -11.58 -10.21
#